data_AF-A0AAW0MBW3-F1
#
_entry.id   AF-A0AAW0MBW3-F1
#
_cell.length_a   1.000
_cell.length_b   1.000
_cell.length_c   1.000
_cell.angle_alpha   90.00
_cell.angle_beta   90.00
_cell.angle_gamma   90.00
#
_symmetry.space_group_name_H-M   'P 1'
#
loop_
_entity.id
_entity.type
_entity.pdbx_description
1 polymer ?
#
loop_
_entity_poly.entity_id
_entity_poly.type
_entity_poly.pdbx_seq_one_letter_code
_entity_poly.pdbx_strand_id
1 'polypeptide(L)'
;MSKTLGNVIDPIDTIKDFGTDALRFTLALGTPGQDLNLSTERLTANKAFTNKLWNAGNFLLQNLPTQNDASAWKNILAYKFDSEESLIGIPLPERWVVSKLHLLIDMTTASYDKFFFGDVGRETYDFFWGDFADW
;
A
#
# COMPACT_ATOMS: atom_id res chain seq x y z
N MET A 1 -25.45 -0.05 10.47
CA MET A 1 -26.21 0.85 9.56
C MET A 1 -27.54 0.18 9.22
N SER A 2 -28.66 0.90 9.25
CA SER A 2 -29.98 0.36 8.92
C SER A 2 -30.78 1.32 8.04
N LYS A 3 -31.37 0.80 6.97
CA LYS A 3 -32.29 1.55 6.10
C LYS A 3 -33.46 2.14 6.90
N THR A 4 -33.95 1.42 7.92
CA THR A 4 -35.07 1.87 8.76
C THR A 4 -34.69 3.02 9.69
N LEU A 5 -33.42 3.16 10.07
CA LEU A 5 -32.92 4.25 10.91
C LEU A 5 -32.42 5.45 10.10
N GLY A 6 -32.46 5.38 8.76
CA GLY A 6 -31.98 6.43 7.87
C GLY A 6 -30.47 6.69 7.93
N ASN A 7 -29.70 5.84 8.62
CA ASN A 7 -28.24 6.01 8.83
C ASN A 7 -27.41 5.12 7.90
N VAL A 8 -27.87 4.97 6.65
CA VAL A 8 -27.15 4.21 5.63
C VAL A 8 -26.25 5.14 4.85
N ILE A 9 -24.97 4.77 4.75
CA ILE A 9 -24.03 5.40 3.85
C ILE A 9 -24.15 4.72 2.48
N ASP A 10 -24.49 5.49 1.44
CA ASP A 10 -24.51 4.96 0.08
C ASP A 10 -23.08 4.75 -0.42
N PRO A 11 -22.70 3.52 -0.82
CA PRO A 11 -21.36 3.24 -1.31
C PRO A 11 -21.05 3.99 -2.62
N ILE A 12 -22.03 4.26 -3.48
CA ILE A 12 -21.82 4.97 -4.76
C ILE A 12 -21.48 6.44 -4.50
N ASP A 13 -22.21 7.09 -3.60
CA ASP A 13 -21.90 8.47 -3.19
C ASP A 13 -20.54 8.53 -2.50
N THR A 14 -20.24 7.56 -1.63
CA THR A 14 -18.94 7.49 -0.96
C THR A 14 -17.78 7.29 -1.95
N ILE A 15 -17.96 6.45 -2.97
CA ILE A 15 -16.98 6.26 -4.05
C ILE A 15 -16.77 7.55 -4.82
N LYS A 16 -17.85 8.30 -5.11
CA LYS A 16 -17.77 9.58 -5.81
C LYS A 16 -16.96 10.61 -5.02
N ASP A 17 -17.15 10.65 -3.70
CA ASP A 17 -16.51 11.66 -2.83
C ASP A 17 -15.07 11.29 -2.43
N PHE A 18 -14.81 10.00 -2.16
CA PHE A 18 -13.55 9.53 -1.59
C PHE A 18 -12.71 8.65 -2.52
N GLY A 19 -13.32 8.03 -3.51
CA GLY A 19 -12.71 7.05 -4.38
C GLY A 19 -12.91 5.61 -3.91
N THR A 20 -12.92 4.68 -4.87
CA THR A 20 -13.16 3.24 -4.62
C THR A 20 -12.10 2.64 -3.69
N ASP A 21 -10.83 2.97 -3.90
CA ASP A 21 -9.74 2.38 -3.11
C ASP A 21 -9.74 2.88 -1.67
N ALA A 22 -10.05 4.16 -1.45
CA ALA A 22 -10.20 4.72 -0.09
C ALA A 22 -11.31 3.99 0.69
N LEU A 23 -12.46 3.76 0.06
CA LEU A 23 -13.55 3.00 0.66
C LEU A 23 -13.15 1.54 0.92
N ARG A 24 -12.61 0.84 -0.08
CA ARG A 24 -12.20 -0.58 0.05
C ARG A 24 -11.15 -0.76 1.13
N PHE A 25 -10.15 0.11 1.17
CA PHE A 25 -9.10 0.08 2.19
C PHE A 25 -9.68 0.32 3.59
N THR A 26 -10.57 1.31 3.74
CA THR A 26 -11.27 1.56 5.01
C THR A 26 -12.04 0.34 5.50
N LEU A 27 -12.74 -0.36 4.61
CA LEU A 27 -13.48 -1.57 4.93
C LEU A 27 -12.56 -2.74 5.29
N ALA A 28 -11.45 -2.91 4.54
CA ALA A 28 -10.48 -3.96 4.77
C ALA A 28 -9.79 -3.84 6.14
N LEU A 29 -9.58 -2.62 6.63
CA LEU A 29 -9.02 -2.35 7.97
C LEU A 29 -9.93 -2.75 9.14
N GLY A 30 -11.17 -3.20 8.86
CA GLY A 30 -12.06 -3.75 9.89
C GLY A 30 -11.49 -5.01 10.54
N THR A 31 -11.77 -5.19 11.83
CA THR A 31 -11.42 -6.42 12.55
C THR A 31 -12.48 -7.49 12.31
N PRO A 32 -12.12 -8.70 11.85
CA PRO A 32 -13.08 -9.79 11.67
C PRO A 32 -13.89 -10.05 12.95
N GLY A 33 -15.21 -10.15 12.81
CA GLY A 33 -16.12 -10.39 13.92
C GLY A 33 -16.44 -9.16 14.79
N GLN A 34 -15.93 -7.98 14.43
CA GLN A 34 -16.28 -6.71 15.07
C GLN A 34 -17.02 -5.81 14.09
N ASP A 35 -17.97 -5.02 14.61
CA ASP A 35 -18.63 -3.99 13.82
C ASP A 35 -17.64 -2.89 13.46
N LEU A 36 -17.53 -2.59 12.16
CA LEU A 36 -16.75 -1.46 11.68
C LEU A 36 -17.61 -0.19 11.71
N ASN A 37 -17.20 0.79 12.51
CA ASN A 37 -17.74 2.14 12.40
C ASN A 37 -17.12 2.85 11.18
N LEU A 38 -17.87 2.91 10.08
CA LEU A 38 -17.47 3.66 8.89
C LEU A 38 -17.70 5.15 9.13
N SER A 39 -16.61 5.90 9.33
CA SER A 39 -16.65 7.35 9.53
C SER A 39 -16.00 8.10 8.36
N THR A 40 -16.51 9.30 8.10
CA THR A 40 -15.94 10.23 7.12
C THR A 40 -14.47 10.55 7.41
N GLU A 41 -14.09 10.60 8.69
CA GLU A 41 -12.71 10.81 9.12
C GLU A 41 -11.77 9.68 8.62
N ARG A 42 -12.16 8.41 8.83
CA ARG A 42 -11.40 7.25 8.35
C ARG A 42 -11.31 7.24 6.82
N LEU A 43 -12.42 7.54 6.14
CA LEU A 43 -12.45 7.67 4.68
C LEU A 43 -11.51 8.78 4.18
N THR A 44 -11.48 9.93 4.86
CA THR A 44 -10.60 11.05 4.52
C THR A 44 -9.13 10.69 4.70
N ALA A 45 -8.78 10.05 5.82
CA ALA A 45 -7.42 9.57 6.07
C ALA A 45 -6.97 8.56 5.00
N ASN A 46 -7.82 7.59 4.68
CA ASN A 46 -7.51 6.56 3.68
C ASN A 46 -7.48 7.12 2.24
N LYS A 47 -8.27 8.16 1.95
CA LYS A 47 -8.12 8.94 0.70
C LYS A 47 -6.74 9.60 0.63
N ALA A 48 -6.29 10.23 1.71
CA ALA A 48 -4.96 10.84 1.76
C ALA A 48 -3.85 9.80 1.52
N PHE A 49 -4.00 8.59 2.08
CA PHE A 49 -3.11 7.47 1.80
C PHE A 49 -3.09 7.05 0.33
N THR A 50 -4.25 6.85 -0.30
CA THR A 50 -4.30 6.54 -1.74
C THR A 50 -3.66 7.63 -2.60
N ASN A 51 -3.78 8.90 -2.19
CA ASN A 51 -3.12 10.01 -2.87
C ASN A 51 -1.59 9.99 -2.66
N LYS A 52 -1.09 9.61 -1.48
CA LYS A 52 0.35 9.43 -1.24
C LYS A 52 0.92 8.32 -2.13
N LEU A 53 0.21 7.20 -2.29
CA LEU A 53 0.57 6.12 -3.23
C LEU A 53 0.65 6.64 -4.66
N TRP A 54 -0.36 7.39 -5.11
CA TRP A 54 -0.37 8.01 -6.44
C TRP A 54 0.82 8.97 -6.66
N ASN A 55 1.12 9.81 -5.67
CA ASN A 55 2.24 10.75 -5.75
C ASN A 55 3.59 10.04 -5.81
N ALA A 56 3.81 9.00 -5.00
CA ALA A 56 5.02 8.19 -5.05
C ALA A 56 5.16 7.47 -6.41
N GLY A 57 4.07 6.89 -6.93
CA GLY A 57 4.06 6.26 -8.25
C GLY A 57 4.44 7.25 -9.35
N ASN A 58 3.86 8.45 -9.36
CA ASN A 58 4.22 9.49 -10.32
C ASN A 58 5.67 9.94 -10.18
N PHE A 59 6.17 10.10 -8.96
CA PHE A 59 7.57 10.44 -8.71
C PHE A 59 8.50 9.37 -9.31
N LEU A 60 8.22 8.08 -9.06
CA LEU A 60 9.00 6.98 -9.65
C LEU A 60 8.95 7.03 -11.18
N LEU A 61 7.76 7.12 -11.77
CA LEU A 61 7.59 7.17 -13.23
C LEU A 61 8.35 8.34 -13.89
N GLN A 62 8.43 9.48 -13.23
CA GLN A 62 9.18 10.65 -13.71
C GLN A 62 10.71 10.47 -13.64
N ASN A 63 11.19 9.61 -12.73
CA ASN A 63 12.61 9.33 -12.56
C ASN A 63 13.09 8.08 -13.32
N LEU A 64 12.18 7.32 -13.92
CA LEU A 64 12.54 6.17 -14.75
C LEU A 64 13.14 6.62 -16.09
N PRO A 65 14.02 5.80 -16.71
CA PRO A 65 14.56 6.10 -18.02
C PRO A 65 13.45 6.21 -19.07
N THR A 66 13.69 7.02 -20.10
CA THR A 66 12.80 7.06 -21.27
C THR A 66 12.69 5.67 -21.90
N GLN A 67 11.54 5.35 -22.51
CA GLN A 67 11.28 4.02 -23.06
C GLN A 67 12.30 3.57 -24.12
N ASN A 68 12.95 4.53 -24.80
CA ASN A 68 13.92 4.25 -25.87
C ASN A 68 15.35 4.02 -25.37
N ASP A 69 15.63 4.26 -24.07
CA ASP A 69 16.96 4.03 -23.49
C ASP A 69 17.11 2.57 -23.04
N ALA A 70 17.30 1.68 -24.01
CA ALA A 70 17.49 0.25 -23.75
C ALA A 70 18.68 -0.05 -22.83
N SER A 71 19.70 0.81 -22.83
CA SER A 71 20.91 0.64 -22.01
C SER A 71 20.62 0.88 -20.53
N ALA A 72 19.89 1.97 -20.21
CA ALA A 72 19.48 2.28 -18.86
C ALA A 72 18.50 1.24 -18.31
N TRP A 73 17.53 0.80 -19.12
CA TRP A 73 16.60 -0.27 -18.74
C TRP A 73 17.31 -1.59 -18.45
N LYS A 74 18.32 -1.95 -19.26
CA LYS A 74 19.14 -3.15 -19.01
C LYS A 74 19.85 -3.07 -17.65
N ASN A 75 20.36 -1.90 -17.27
CA ASN A 75 21.01 -1.72 -15.97
C ASN A 75 20.02 -1.85 -14.80
N ILE A 76 18.83 -1.26 -14.91
CA ILE A 76 17.80 -1.36 -13.85
C ILE A 76 17.33 -2.82 -13.70
N LEU A 77 17.05 -3.51 -14.80
CA LEU A 77 16.57 -4.90 -14.78
C LEU A 77 17.64 -5.92 -14.39
N ALA A 78 18.91 -5.52 -14.35
CA ALA A 78 20.02 -6.36 -13.90
C ALA A 78 20.02 -6.55 -12.38
N TYR A 79 19.42 -5.62 -11.61
CA TYR A 79 19.31 -5.78 -10.16
C TYR A 79 18.45 -6.99 -9.81
N LYS A 80 18.91 -7.74 -8.81
CA LYS A 80 18.23 -8.91 -8.24
C LYS A 80 18.04 -8.69 -6.75
N PHE A 81 16.92 -9.16 -6.24
CA PHE A 81 16.51 -8.97 -4.86
C PHE A 81 16.08 -10.30 -4.22
N ASP A 82 16.47 -11.43 -4.79
CA ASP A 82 15.99 -12.77 -4.43
C ASP A 82 17.00 -13.59 -3.61
N SER A 83 18.18 -13.04 -3.30
CA SER A 83 19.23 -13.71 -2.53
C SER A 83 19.99 -12.74 -1.63
N GLU A 84 20.64 -13.25 -0.58
CA GLU A 84 21.46 -12.42 0.30
C GLU A 84 22.66 -11.83 -0.46
N GLU A 85 23.28 -12.62 -1.35
CA GLU A 85 24.39 -12.19 -2.18
C GLU A 85 24.01 -11.00 -3.09
N SER A 86 22.80 -11.00 -3.66
CA SER A 86 22.33 -9.90 -4.50
C SER A 86 22.10 -8.62 -3.70
N LEU A 87 21.68 -8.74 -2.44
CA LEU A 87 21.48 -7.62 -1.53
C LEU A 87 22.80 -7.06 -0.97
N ILE A 88 23.83 -7.89 -0.81
CA ILE A 88 25.17 -7.44 -0.38
C ILE A 88 25.82 -6.51 -1.43
N GLY A 89 25.46 -6.66 -2.70
CA GLY A 89 25.98 -5.83 -3.78
C GLY A 89 25.38 -4.43 -3.91
N ILE A 90 24.26 -4.14 -3.22
CA ILE A 90 23.57 -2.84 -3.31
C ILE A 90 23.90 -1.94 -2.10
N PRO A 91 23.74 -0.60 -2.23
CA PRO A 91 24.05 0.32 -1.15
C PRO A 91 23.13 0.09 0.07
N LEU A 92 23.61 0.53 1.23
CA LEU A 92 22.98 0.24 2.52
C LEU A 92 21.52 0.71 2.62
N PRO A 93 21.14 1.93 2.17
CA PRO A 93 19.76 2.39 2.12
C PRO A 93 18.81 1.43 1.39
N GLU A 94 19.20 1.04 0.16
CA GLU A 94 18.41 0.17 -0.71
C GLU A 94 18.34 -1.25 -0.14
N ARG A 95 19.45 -1.74 0.43
CA ARG A 95 19.46 -3.03 1.14
C ARG A 95 18.48 -3.06 2.30
N TRP A 96 18.45 -1.98 3.09
CA TRP A 96 17.58 -1.89 4.25
C TRP A 96 16.11 -1.92 3.85
N VAL A 97 15.70 -1.11 2.86
CA VAL A 97 14.29 -1.07 2.43
C VAL A 97 13.86 -2.38 1.76
N VAL A 98 14.73 -3.04 0.99
CA VAL A 98 14.42 -4.35 0.39
C VAL A 98 14.32 -5.46 1.44
N SER A 99 15.19 -5.45 2.46
CA SER A 99 15.07 -6.37 3.60
C SER A 99 13.74 -6.20 4.34
N LYS A 100 13.34 -4.95 4.58
CA LYS A 100 12.04 -4.61 5.18
C LYS A 100 10.87 -5.05 4.31
N LEU A 101 10.98 -4.91 2.98
CA LEU A 101 9.98 -5.41 2.03
C LEU A 101 9.82 -6.94 2.11
N HIS A 102 10.91 -7.70 2.24
CA HIS A 102 10.83 -9.16 2.39
C HIS A 102 10.10 -9.55 3.68
N LEU A 103 10.42 -8.91 4.80
CA LEU A 103 9.71 -9.12 6.05
C LEU A 103 8.21 -8.81 5.92
N LEU A 104 7.87 -7.71 5.24
CA LEU A 104 6.48 -7.36 4.95
C LEU A 104 5.79 -8.45 4.12
N ILE A 105 6.43 -8.96 3.07
CA ILE A 105 5.88 -10.01 2.20
C ILE A 105 5.55 -11.25 3.03
N ASP A 106 6.46 -11.70 3.89
CA ASP A 106 6.23 -12.87 4.75
C ASP A 106 5.06 -12.65 5.73
N MET A 107 5.04 -11.49 6.40
CA MET A 107 4.00 -11.11 7.35
C MET A 107 2.62 -10.99 6.70
N THR A 108 2.55 -10.33 5.54
CA THR A 108 1.29 -10.12 4.82
C THR A 108 0.79 -11.41 4.20
N THR A 109 1.67 -12.27 3.69
CA THR A 109 1.29 -13.61 3.18
C THR A 109 0.67 -14.45 4.29
N ALA A 110 1.31 -14.53 5.45
CA ALA A 110 0.79 -15.27 6.59
C ALA A 110 -0.56 -14.71 7.11
N SER A 111 -0.78 -13.40 6.97
CA SER A 111 -2.05 -12.75 7.33
C SER A 111 -3.14 -13.00 6.29
N TYR A 112 -2.78 -13.00 5.00
CA TYR A 112 -3.69 -13.35 3.91
C TYR A 112 -4.21 -14.78 4.03
N ASP A 113 -3.34 -15.75 4.34
CA ASP A 113 -3.73 -17.16 4.53
C ASP A 113 -4.76 -17.36 5.66
N LYS A 114 -4.80 -16.42 6.62
CA LYS A 114 -5.74 -16.41 7.75
C LYS A 114 -6.95 -15.49 7.52
N PHE A 115 -7.06 -14.88 6.35
CA PHE A 115 -8.09 -13.88 6.01
C PHE A 115 -8.05 -12.62 6.92
N PHE A 116 -6.88 -12.29 7.46
CA PHE A 116 -6.68 -11.11 8.31
C PHE A 116 -6.33 -9.87 7.46
N PHE A 117 -7.27 -9.46 6.61
CA PHE A 117 -7.06 -8.34 5.67
C PHE A 117 -6.78 -7.00 6.36
N GLY A 118 -7.30 -6.81 7.58
CA GLY A 118 -7.05 -5.59 8.35
C GLY A 118 -5.61 -5.50 8.86
N ASP A 119 -4.97 -6.64 9.14
CA ASP A 119 -3.54 -6.69 9.46
C ASP A 119 -2.72 -6.44 8.20
N VAL A 120 -3.05 -7.09 7.07
CA VAL A 120 -2.40 -6.84 5.77
C VAL A 120 -2.39 -5.34 5.42
N GLY A 121 -3.55 -4.68 5.55
CA GLY A 121 -3.70 -3.26 5.26
C GLY A 121 -2.84 -2.38 6.16
N ARG A 122 -2.77 -2.68 7.47
CA ARG A 122 -1.95 -1.94 8.44
C ARG A 122 -0.47 -2.08 8.16
N GLU A 123 0.03 -3.31 8.01
CA GLU A 123 1.45 -3.57 7.77
C GLU A 123 1.91 -2.94 6.45
N THR A 124 1.07 -2.99 5.40
CA THR A 124 1.37 -2.36 4.11
C THR A 124 1.39 -0.83 4.23
N TYR A 125 0.46 -0.25 4.98
CA TYR A 125 0.43 1.18 5.25
C TYR A 125 1.69 1.62 5.99
N ASP A 126 2.05 0.93 7.08
CA ASP A 126 3.18 1.27 7.94
C ASP A 126 4.50 1.19 7.17
N PHE A 127 4.71 0.11 6.39
CA PHE A 127 5.88 0.00 5.52
C PHE A 127 5.92 1.10 4.45
N PHE A 128 4.83 1.28 3.70
CA PHE A 128 4.84 2.24 2.59
C PHE A 128 5.05 3.66 3.09
N TRP A 129 4.35 4.05 4.16
CA TRP A 129 4.42 5.40 4.69
C TRP A 129 5.73 5.63 5.45
N GLY A 130 6.01 4.81 6.45
CA GLY A 130 7.11 5.04 7.40
C GLY A 130 8.47 4.61 6.87
N ASP A 131 8.56 3.46 6.18
CA ASP A 131 9.84 2.92 5.74
C ASP A 131 10.19 3.32 4.29
N PHE A 132 9.22 3.36 3.38
CA PHE A 132 9.49 3.62 1.95
C PHE A 132 9.39 5.10 1.56
N ALA A 133 8.39 5.83 2.05
CA ALA A 133 8.11 7.18 1.56
C ALA A 133 8.65 8.33 2.42
N ASP A 134 8.87 8.09 3.72
CA ASP A 134 9.29 9.14 4.66
C ASP A 134 10.80 9.10 4.99
N TRP A 135 11.46 7.95 4.82
CA TRP A 135 12.90 7.77 5.04
C TRP A 135 13.71 8.11 3.78
#